data_AF-A0AA88H573-F1
#
_entry.id   AF-A0AA88H573-F1
#
_cell.length_a   1.000
_cell.length_b   1.000
_cell.length_c   1.000
_cell.angle_alpha   90.00
_cell.angle_beta   90.00
_cell.angle_gamma   90.00
#
_symmetry.space_group_name_H-M   'P 1'
#
loop_
_entity.id
_entity.type
_entity.pdbx_description
1 polymer ?
#
loop_
_entity_poly.entity_id
_entity_poly.type
_entity_poly.pdbx_seq_one_letter_code
_entity_poly.pdbx_strand_id
1 'polypeptide(L)'
;MLTNIYRIVGSAIKNLGKLKSQISVLTASISSLEKKIDYSTLSKSDSVFAKLKESQEKVNQISIEAEQLSILIEGFAKDSEPLFCELFPLIDPVISAQNKIKYHQLLELGKCINYDLKDALHLKDYERIAVKFKKLQEIYSQMHGTQCGNLQNYLQGLKQEWAKTIYLSVKRSVEDVLVEIGWPFISTNQPLENVTKTTDDRYRKFQSLLKILALLNNEVDPDSDCIWELPSSISGLSLPMRHLTKPLKKRFEYHFSGNRQTNDLSRPELYLTQVLDWCKRPCAFLSEWVQPIFDSINIDSKEEFTRALYGLVVVKLSHDLPLLYEDDYLFGHCIDEILAFERELRLSVHNQPSVHETLTGERTLEKWLRTEKKYAIEKMDTLLSSDTAWLSTSDVEFDGATVLYVTEVAEKFTKIFWR
;
A
#
# COMPACT_ATOMS: atom_id res chain seq x y z
N MET A 1 -14.14 -17.45 -41.53
CA MET A 1 -15.35 -18.29 -41.70
C MET A 1 -16.29 -18.16 -40.50
N LEU A 2 -15.85 -18.45 -39.27
CA LEU A 2 -16.59 -18.19 -38.02
C LEU A 2 -17.14 -16.76 -37.87
N THR A 3 -16.36 -15.74 -38.25
CA THR A 3 -16.77 -14.32 -38.20
C THR A 3 -17.94 -14.00 -39.14
N ASN A 4 -18.04 -14.71 -40.27
CA ASN A 4 -19.13 -14.51 -41.22
C ASN A 4 -20.41 -15.20 -40.74
N ILE A 5 -20.27 -16.36 -40.08
CA ILE A 5 -21.39 -17.09 -39.44
C ILE A 5 -21.94 -16.28 -38.26
N TYR A 6 -21.08 -15.78 -37.36
CA TYR A 6 -21.50 -14.90 -36.26
C TYR A 6 -22.17 -13.61 -36.76
N ARG A 7 -21.70 -13.04 -37.88
CA ARG A 7 -22.30 -11.84 -38.48
C ARG A 7 -23.67 -12.12 -39.07
N ILE A 8 -23.85 -13.24 -39.78
CA ILE A 8 -25.14 -13.62 -40.39
C ILE A 8 -26.15 -14.01 -39.31
N VAL A 9 -25.77 -14.88 -38.37
CA VAL A 9 -26.63 -15.29 -37.23
C VAL A 9 -26.95 -14.09 -36.33
N GLY A 10 -25.96 -13.25 -36.02
CA GLY A 10 -26.17 -12.02 -35.27
C GLY A 10 -27.10 -11.02 -35.98
N SER A 11 -27.04 -10.95 -37.32
CA SER A 11 -27.96 -10.11 -38.12
C SER A 11 -29.38 -10.66 -38.13
N ALA A 12 -29.56 -11.99 -38.20
CA ALA A 12 -30.87 -12.64 -38.14
C ALA A 12 -31.52 -12.49 -36.76
N ILE A 13 -30.75 -12.67 -35.67
CA ILE A 13 -31.23 -12.46 -34.29
C ILE A 13 -31.60 -10.98 -34.06
N LYS A 14 -30.82 -10.03 -34.57
CA LYS A 14 -31.18 -8.60 -34.52
C LYS A 14 -32.48 -8.29 -35.28
N ASN A 15 -32.68 -8.90 -36.43
CA ASN A 15 -33.90 -8.72 -37.22
C ASN A 15 -35.13 -9.32 -36.53
N LEU A 16 -35.00 -10.49 -35.89
CA LEU A 16 -36.05 -11.09 -35.06
C LEU A 16 -36.40 -10.22 -33.84
N GLY A 17 -35.39 -9.66 -33.15
CA GLY A 17 -35.61 -8.73 -32.06
C GLY A 17 -36.36 -7.47 -32.49
N LYS A 18 -36.04 -6.96 -33.69
CA LYS A 18 -36.72 -5.80 -34.28
C LYS A 18 -38.18 -6.11 -34.63
N LEU A 19 -38.46 -7.25 -35.25
CA LEU A 19 -39.83 -7.73 -35.54
C LEU A 19 -40.65 -7.92 -34.26
N LYS A 20 -40.08 -8.55 -33.22
CA LYS A 20 -40.76 -8.72 -31.92
C LYS A 20 -41.11 -7.38 -31.27
N SER A 21 -40.21 -6.39 -31.36
CA SER A 21 -40.49 -5.04 -30.86
C SER A 21 -41.62 -4.36 -31.64
N GLN A 22 -41.66 -4.51 -32.96
CA GLN A 22 -42.72 -3.93 -33.81
C GLN A 22 -44.09 -4.56 -33.54
N ILE A 23 -44.14 -5.89 -33.34
CA ILE A 23 -45.36 -6.60 -32.93
C ILE A 23 -45.84 -6.03 -31.59
N SER A 24 -44.97 -5.91 -30.57
CA SER A 24 -45.37 -5.37 -29.26
C SER A 24 -45.94 -3.96 -29.32
N VAL A 25 -45.38 -3.09 -30.18
CA VAL A 25 -45.87 -1.72 -30.39
C VAL A 25 -47.24 -1.73 -31.09
N LEU A 26 -47.42 -2.57 -32.10
CA LEU A 26 -48.70 -2.68 -32.81
C LEU A 26 -49.79 -3.31 -31.94
N THR A 27 -49.48 -4.32 -31.14
CA THR A 27 -50.41 -4.92 -30.17
C THR A 27 -50.81 -3.91 -29.10
N ALA A 28 -49.87 -3.11 -28.58
CA ALA A 28 -50.18 -2.03 -27.64
C ALA A 28 -51.05 -0.93 -28.29
N SER A 29 -50.79 -0.60 -29.56
CA SER A 29 -51.64 0.31 -30.34
C SER A 29 -53.05 -0.24 -30.52
N ILE A 30 -53.22 -1.52 -30.88
CA ILE A 30 -54.52 -2.19 -31.01
C ILE A 30 -55.26 -2.15 -29.67
N SER A 31 -54.64 -2.59 -28.57
CA SER A 31 -55.27 -2.54 -27.24
C SER A 31 -55.61 -1.11 -26.79
N SER A 32 -54.84 -0.10 -27.20
CA SER A 32 -55.16 1.30 -26.91
C SER A 32 -56.32 1.84 -27.75
N LEU A 33 -56.48 1.36 -28.99
CA LEU A 33 -57.60 1.68 -29.86
C LEU A 33 -58.86 0.96 -29.39
N GLU A 34 -58.76 -0.32 -29.00
CA GLU A 34 -59.83 -1.09 -28.39
C GLU A 34 -60.34 -0.46 -27.08
N LYS A 35 -59.43 0.03 -26.22
CA LYS A 35 -59.83 0.77 -25.01
C LYS A 35 -60.45 2.14 -25.27
N LYS A 36 -60.17 2.76 -26.43
CA LYS A 36 -60.80 4.01 -26.87
C LYS A 36 -62.18 3.77 -27.51
N ILE A 37 -62.55 2.52 -27.78
CA ILE A 37 -63.90 2.11 -28.16
C ILE A 37 -64.70 1.92 -26.85
N ASP A 38 -65.10 3.03 -26.25
CA ASP A 38 -66.10 3.04 -25.19
C ASP A 38 -67.50 3.06 -25.85
N TYR A 39 -68.40 2.18 -25.40
CA TYR A 39 -69.67 1.81 -26.05
C TYR A 39 -70.76 2.92 -26.04
N SER A 40 -70.39 4.19 -25.87
CA SER A 40 -71.31 5.31 -25.73
C SER A 40 -71.18 6.41 -26.80
N THR A 41 -70.34 6.26 -27.82
CA THR A 41 -70.34 7.13 -29.03
C THR A 41 -70.40 6.32 -30.33
N LEU A 42 -71.51 5.61 -30.50
CA LEU A 42 -71.96 5.07 -31.78
C LEU A 42 -72.46 6.20 -32.71
N SER A 43 -71.52 6.99 -33.24
CA SER A 43 -71.62 7.67 -34.54
C SER A 43 -70.43 8.61 -34.72
N LYS A 44 -69.67 8.38 -35.80
CA LYS A 44 -68.42 9.04 -36.23
C LYS A 44 -67.12 8.48 -35.65
N SER A 45 -66.67 7.36 -36.23
CA SER A 45 -65.36 7.32 -36.88
C SER A 45 -65.18 6.02 -37.66
N ASP A 46 -65.70 5.96 -38.89
CA ASP A 46 -65.33 4.92 -39.86
C ASP A 46 -63.80 4.87 -40.06
N SER A 47 -63.10 5.98 -39.81
CA SER A 47 -61.64 6.06 -39.90
C SER A 47 -60.90 5.33 -38.77
N VAL A 48 -61.48 5.21 -37.56
CA VAL A 48 -60.89 4.43 -36.46
C VAL A 48 -61.07 2.93 -36.70
N PHE A 49 -62.26 2.49 -37.11
CA PHE A 49 -62.49 1.09 -37.49
C PHE A 49 -61.68 0.68 -38.73
N ALA A 50 -61.54 1.55 -39.73
CA ALA A 50 -60.67 1.32 -40.88
C ALA A 50 -59.19 1.20 -40.47
N LYS A 51 -58.69 2.09 -39.59
CA LYS A 51 -57.31 2.00 -39.06
C LYS A 51 -57.07 0.78 -38.19
N LEU A 52 -58.08 0.33 -37.43
CA LEU A 52 -57.99 -0.87 -36.59
C LEU A 52 -57.96 -2.12 -37.48
N LYS A 53 -58.80 -2.18 -38.52
CA LYS A 53 -58.76 -3.25 -39.52
C LYS A 53 -57.44 -3.27 -40.30
N GLU A 54 -56.94 -2.11 -40.73
CA GLU A 54 -55.63 -1.99 -41.40
C GLU A 54 -54.47 -2.40 -40.46
N SER A 55 -54.55 -2.06 -39.17
CA SER A 55 -53.55 -2.47 -38.18
C SER A 55 -53.62 -3.98 -37.90
N GLN A 56 -54.83 -4.56 -37.87
CA GLN A 56 -55.03 -6.00 -37.71
C GLN A 56 -54.49 -6.77 -38.92
N GLU A 57 -54.73 -6.29 -40.14
CA GLU A 57 -54.17 -6.85 -41.37
C GLU A 57 -52.63 -6.77 -41.37
N LYS A 58 -52.05 -5.64 -40.93
CA LYS A 58 -50.60 -5.49 -40.78
C LYS A 58 -50.01 -6.44 -39.73
N VAL A 59 -50.69 -6.64 -38.59
CA VAL A 59 -50.26 -7.60 -37.57
C VAL A 59 -50.32 -9.03 -38.10
N ASN A 60 -51.39 -9.40 -38.82
CA ASN A 60 -51.50 -10.71 -39.45
C ASN A 60 -50.40 -10.92 -40.50
N GLN A 61 -50.10 -9.92 -41.31
CA GLN A 61 -49.03 -9.96 -42.31
C GLN A 61 -47.65 -10.15 -41.65
N ILE A 62 -47.35 -9.38 -40.61
CA ILE A 62 -46.09 -9.52 -39.84
C ILE A 62 -46.02 -10.89 -39.15
N SER A 63 -47.15 -11.43 -38.68
CA SER A 63 -47.21 -12.78 -38.09
C SER A 63 -46.87 -13.86 -39.11
N ILE A 64 -47.40 -13.76 -40.33
CA ILE A 64 -47.08 -14.69 -41.43
C ILE A 64 -45.59 -14.58 -41.81
N GLU A 65 -45.04 -13.37 -41.89
CA GLU A 65 -43.61 -13.15 -42.17
C GLU A 65 -42.72 -13.72 -41.06
N ALA A 66 -43.13 -13.59 -39.79
CA ALA A 66 -42.41 -14.18 -38.66
C ALA A 66 -42.42 -15.71 -38.71
N GLU A 67 -43.54 -16.31 -39.10
CA GLU A 67 -43.68 -17.77 -39.25
C GLU A 67 -42.83 -18.30 -40.41
N GLN A 68 -42.81 -17.60 -41.55
CA GLN A 68 -41.93 -17.90 -42.68
C GLN A 68 -40.45 -17.79 -42.31
N LEU A 69 -40.05 -16.76 -41.55
CA LEU A 69 -38.70 -16.62 -41.05
C LEU A 69 -38.33 -17.73 -40.05
N SER A 70 -39.27 -18.16 -39.20
CA SER A 70 -39.05 -19.27 -38.27
C SER A 70 -38.75 -20.56 -39.02
N ILE A 71 -39.55 -20.86 -40.05
CA ILE A 71 -39.34 -22.03 -40.94
C ILE A 71 -37.99 -21.92 -41.66
N LEU A 72 -37.61 -20.73 -42.13
CA LEU A 72 -36.33 -20.52 -42.80
C LEU A 72 -35.14 -20.71 -41.84
N ILE A 73 -35.26 -20.29 -40.59
CA ILE A 73 -34.24 -20.46 -39.55
C ILE A 73 -34.14 -21.92 -39.13
N GLU A 74 -35.25 -22.63 -38.96
CA GLU A 74 -35.26 -24.07 -38.68
C GLU A 74 -34.67 -24.88 -39.85
N GLY A 75 -34.99 -24.49 -41.10
CA GLY A 75 -34.38 -25.04 -42.30
C GLY A 75 -32.87 -24.81 -42.31
N PHE A 76 -32.42 -23.58 -42.10
CA PHE A 76 -31.00 -23.25 -42.02
C PHE A 76 -30.28 -23.97 -40.86
N ALA A 77 -30.93 -24.13 -39.71
CA ALA A 77 -30.40 -24.88 -38.58
C ALA A 77 -30.18 -26.35 -38.96
N LYS A 78 -31.19 -27.00 -39.58
CA LYS A 78 -31.06 -28.38 -40.09
C LYS A 78 -30.02 -28.51 -41.20
N ASP A 79 -29.94 -27.55 -42.12
CA ASP A 79 -28.99 -27.57 -43.22
C ASP A 79 -27.55 -27.33 -42.75
N SER A 80 -27.37 -26.58 -41.66
CA SER A 80 -26.07 -26.29 -41.05
C SER A 80 -25.64 -27.32 -39.99
N GLU A 81 -26.56 -28.11 -39.45
CA GLU A 81 -26.31 -29.15 -38.45
C GLU A 81 -25.24 -30.18 -38.90
N PRO A 82 -25.22 -30.69 -40.15
CA PRO A 82 -24.14 -31.56 -40.62
C PRO A 82 -22.77 -30.88 -40.58
N LEU A 83 -22.72 -29.59 -40.95
CA LEU A 83 -21.49 -28.80 -40.95
C LEU A 83 -20.99 -28.57 -39.51
N PHE A 84 -21.90 -28.33 -38.56
CA PHE A 84 -21.55 -28.23 -37.14
C PHE A 84 -21.10 -29.58 -36.58
N CYS A 85 -21.74 -30.69 -36.97
CA CYS A 85 -21.34 -32.05 -36.59
C CYS A 85 -19.95 -32.41 -37.16
N GLU A 86 -19.57 -31.90 -38.32
CA GLU A 86 -18.22 -32.08 -38.88
C GLU A 86 -17.17 -31.15 -38.24
N LEU A 87 -17.55 -29.91 -37.92
CA LEU A 87 -16.61 -28.90 -37.38
C LEU A 87 -16.38 -29.02 -35.87
N PHE A 88 -17.39 -29.35 -35.07
CA PHE A 88 -17.25 -29.48 -33.61
C PHE A 88 -16.13 -30.45 -33.19
N PRO A 89 -16.03 -31.66 -33.78
CA PRO A 89 -14.95 -32.60 -33.48
C PRO A 89 -13.56 -32.08 -33.85
N LEU A 90 -13.45 -31.09 -34.75
CA LEU A 90 -12.18 -30.47 -35.15
C LEU A 90 -11.78 -29.31 -34.24
N ILE A 91 -12.71 -28.72 -33.49
CA ILE A 91 -12.45 -27.61 -32.56
C ILE A 91 -11.59 -28.08 -31.39
N ASP A 92 -11.91 -29.23 -30.77
CA ASP A 92 -11.18 -29.73 -29.60
C ASP A 92 -9.70 -30.04 -29.89
N PRO A 93 -9.34 -30.73 -31.00
CA PRO A 93 -7.94 -30.89 -31.42
C PRO A 93 -7.22 -29.58 -31.66
N VAL A 94 -7.88 -28.59 -32.26
CA VAL A 94 -7.30 -27.27 -32.53
C VAL A 94 -7.02 -26.53 -31.22
N ILE A 95 -7.96 -26.53 -30.28
CA ILE A 95 -7.77 -25.94 -28.95
C ILE A 95 -6.64 -26.67 -28.20
N SER A 96 -6.63 -28.00 -28.23
CA SER A 96 -5.57 -28.83 -27.62
C SER A 96 -4.18 -28.52 -28.19
N ALA A 97 -4.06 -28.43 -29.52
CA ALA A 97 -2.82 -28.05 -30.20
C ALA A 97 -2.39 -26.62 -29.84
N GLN A 98 -3.33 -25.67 -29.81
CA GLN A 98 -3.04 -24.29 -29.44
C GLN A 98 -2.55 -24.18 -27.98
N ASN A 99 -3.13 -24.96 -27.07
CA ASN A 99 -2.69 -25.01 -25.67
C ASN A 99 -1.28 -25.58 -25.54
N LYS A 100 -0.95 -26.65 -26.29
CA LYS A 100 0.42 -27.21 -26.34
C LYS A 100 1.43 -26.20 -26.87
N ILE A 101 1.09 -25.47 -27.93
CA ILE A 101 1.96 -24.41 -28.48
C ILE A 101 2.22 -23.33 -27.42
N LYS A 102 1.18 -22.83 -26.75
CA LYS A 102 1.32 -21.85 -25.68
C LYS A 102 2.18 -22.36 -24.53
N TYR A 103 2.00 -23.62 -24.12
CA TYR A 103 2.81 -24.26 -23.09
C TYR A 103 4.30 -24.25 -23.48
N HIS A 104 4.63 -24.68 -24.69
CA HIS A 104 6.02 -24.68 -25.18
C HIS A 104 6.61 -23.27 -25.28
N GLN A 105 5.82 -22.29 -25.74
CA GLN A 105 6.26 -20.89 -25.81
C GLN A 105 6.62 -20.34 -24.43
N LEU A 106 5.81 -20.62 -23.40
CA LEU A 106 6.08 -20.17 -22.04
C LEU A 106 7.29 -20.88 -21.42
N LEU A 107 7.44 -22.18 -21.67
CA LEU A 107 8.62 -22.93 -21.24
C LEU A 107 9.91 -22.36 -21.85
N GLU A 108 9.89 -22.08 -23.16
CA GLU A 108 11.04 -21.54 -23.87
C GLU A 108 11.35 -20.11 -23.43
N LEU A 109 10.31 -19.30 -23.19
CA LEU A 109 10.47 -17.96 -22.62
C LEU A 109 11.14 -18.01 -21.23
N GLY A 110 10.72 -18.95 -20.37
CA GLY A 110 11.35 -19.17 -19.06
C GLY A 110 12.84 -19.54 -19.17
N LYS A 111 13.20 -20.40 -20.13
CA LYS A 111 14.62 -20.73 -20.41
C LYS A 111 15.40 -19.53 -20.95
N CYS A 112 14.83 -18.76 -21.87
CA CYS A 112 15.47 -17.54 -22.38
C CYS A 112 15.72 -16.54 -21.26
N ILE A 113 14.75 -16.33 -20.37
CA ILE A 113 14.93 -15.48 -19.19
C ILE A 113 16.04 -16.02 -18.28
N ASN A 114 16.11 -17.33 -18.06
CA ASN A 114 17.18 -17.96 -17.28
C ASN A 114 18.57 -17.69 -17.88
N TYR A 115 18.75 -17.84 -19.19
CA TYR A 115 20.03 -17.52 -19.85
C TYR A 115 20.37 -16.03 -19.79
N ASP A 116 19.38 -15.17 -20.06
CA ASP A 116 19.53 -13.72 -19.99
C ASP A 116 19.92 -13.25 -18.58
N LEU A 117 19.34 -13.83 -17.53
CA LEU A 117 19.66 -13.51 -16.15
C LEU A 117 21.09 -13.96 -15.79
N LYS A 118 21.53 -15.14 -16.25
CA LYS A 118 22.93 -15.58 -16.07
C LYS A 118 23.89 -14.60 -16.72
N ASP A 119 23.66 -14.27 -17.98
CA ASP A 119 24.50 -13.35 -18.75
C ASP A 119 24.54 -11.95 -18.11
N ALA A 120 23.38 -11.38 -17.78
CA ALA A 120 23.29 -10.07 -17.14
C ALA A 120 23.98 -10.06 -15.76
N LEU A 121 23.91 -11.15 -15.02
CA LEU A 121 24.60 -11.29 -13.74
C LEU A 121 26.12 -11.32 -13.91
N HIS A 122 26.64 -12.06 -14.90
CA HIS A 122 28.07 -12.08 -15.22
C HIS A 122 28.59 -10.71 -15.63
N LEU A 123 27.80 -9.96 -16.41
CA LEU A 123 28.14 -8.61 -16.87
C LEU A 123 27.88 -7.52 -15.83
N LYS A 124 27.26 -7.85 -14.69
CA LYS A 124 26.79 -6.90 -13.66
C LYS A 124 25.86 -5.81 -14.23
N ASP A 125 25.06 -6.17 -15.22
CA ASP A 125 24.07 -5.28 -15.83
C ASP A 125 22.79 -5.29 -14.96
N TYR A 126 22.77 -4.40 -13.96
CA TYR A 126 21.68 -4.32 -12.99
C TYR A 126 20.34 -3.93 -13.63
N GLU A 127 20.35 -3.11 -14.69
CA GLU A 127 19.12 -2.73 -15.40
C GLU A 127 18.52 -3.93 -16.12
N ARG A 128 19.35 -4.71 -16.84
CA ARG A 128 18.90 -5.93 -17.51
C ARG A 128 18.43 -6.97 -16.51
N ILE A 129 19.09 -7.14 -15.36
CA ILE A 129 18.62 -8.02 -14.28
C ILE A 129 17.21 -7.62 -13.83
N ALA A 130 17.00 -6.33 -13.52
CA ALA A 130 15.70 -5.84 -13.07
C ALA A 130 14.59 -6.08 -14.09
N VAL A 131 14.85 -5.78 -15.38
CA VAL A 131 13.87 -5.99 -16.47
C VAL A 131 13.51 -7.46 -16.64
N LYS A 132 14.52 -8.36 -16.66
CA LYS A 132 14.30 -9.79 -16.89
C LYS A 132 13.63 -10.47 -15.70
N PHE A 133 14.01 -10.10 -14.48
CA PHE A 133 13.38 -10.64 -13.28
C PHE A 133 11.93 -10.16 -13.12
N LYS A 134 11.64 -8.88 -13.39
CA LYS A 134 10.25 -8.38 -13.43
C LYS A 134 9.41 -9.15 -14.46
N LYS A 135 9.95 -9.39 -15.65
CA LYS A 135 9.28 -10.19 -16.68
C LYS A 135 8.98 -11.62 -16.20
N LEU A 136 9.89 -12.24 -15.44
CA LEU A 136 9.65 -13.55 -14.82
C LEU A 136 8.47 -13.52 -13.84
N GLN A 137 8.41 -12.48 -12.99
CA GLN A 137 7.30 -12.28 -12.06
C GLN A 137 5.96 -12.06 -12.80
N GLU A 138 5.96 -11.26 -13.87
CA GLU A 138 4.77 -11.02 -14.70
C GLU A 138 4.23 -12.30 -15.33
N ILE A 139 5.12 -13.13 -15.91
CA ILE A 139 4.72 -14.43 -16.50
C ILE A 139 4.16 -15.35 -15.42
N TYR A 140 4.80 -15.43 -14.26
CA TYR A 140 4.32 -16.24 -13.15
C TYR A 140 2.93 -15.80 -12.66
N SER A 141 2.71 -14.49 -12.50
CA SER A 141 1.43 -13.93 -12.08
C SER A 141 0.29 -14.22 -13.08
N GLN A 142 0.59 -14.22 -14.38
CA GLN A 142 -0.38 -14.58 -15.43
C GLN A 142 -0.79 -16.05 -15.42
N MET A 143 -0.05 -16.92 -14.72
CA MET A 143 -0.35 -18.36 -14.64
C MET A 143 -1.36 -18.71 -13.53
N HIS A 144 -1.73 -17.76 -12.67
CA HIS A 144 -2.74 -17.99 -11.64
C HIS A 144 -4.08 -18.45 -12.24
N GLY A 145 -4.59 -19.58 -11.76
CA GLY A 145 -5.87 -20.15 -12.23
C GLY A 145 -5.75 -21.07 -13.45
N THR A 146 -4.54 -21.31 -13.97
CA THR A 146 -4.33 -22.31 -15.02
C THR A 146 -4.26 -23.73 -14.45
N GLN A 147 -4.66 -24.74 -15.23
CA GLN A 147 -4.52 -26.15 -14.84
C GLN A 147 -3.09 -26.72 -15.08
N CYS A 148 -2.13 -25.87 -15.45
CA CYS A 148 -0.77 -26.26 -15.85
C CYS A 148 0.19 -26.33 -14.66
N GLY A 149 -0.05 -27.26 -13.71
CA GLY A 149 0.72 -27.35 -12.46
C GLY A 149 2.24 -27.51 -12.66
N ASN A 150 2.68 -28.31 -13.62
CA ASN A 150 4.12 -28.52 -13.87
C ASN A 150 4.85 -27.25 -14.32
N LEU A 151 4.23 -26.47 -15.22
CA LEU A 151 4.81 -25.21 -15.71
C LEU A 151 4.81 -24.15 -14.61
N GLN A 152 3.75 -24.10 -13.81
CA GLN A 152 3.67 -23.21 -12.65
C GLN A 152 4.78 -23.53 -11.64
N ASN A 153 4.97 -24.81 -11.30
CA ASN A 153 6.04 -25.27 -10.40
C ASN A 153 7.44 -24.94 -10.94
N TYR A 154 7.67 -25.14 -12.24
CA TYR A 154 8.92 -24.78 -12.89
C TYR A 154 9.21 -23.29 -12.79
N LEU A 155 8.24 -22.43 -13.15
CA LEU A 155 8.40 -20.98 -13.10
C LEU A 155 8.53 -20.47 -11.67
N GLN A 156 7.82 -21.07 -10.71
CA GLN A 156 7.95 -20.75 -9.30
C GLN A 156 9.34 -21.09 -8.76
N GLY A 157 9.84 -22.30 -9.04
CA GLY A 157 11.18 -22.72 -8.67
C GLY A 157 12.24 -21.80 -9.27
N LEU A 158 12.11 -21.49 -10.56
CA LEU A 158 12.99 -20.55 -11.26
C LEU A 158 12.97 -19.16 -10.60
N LYS A 159 11.77 -18.63 -10.28
CA LYS A 159 11.62 -17.34 -9.59
C LYS A 159 12.31 -17.33 -8.23
N GLN A 160 12.10 -18.36 -7.41
CA GLN A 160 12.67 -18.47 -6.06
C GLN A 160 14.19 -18.61 -6.09
N GLU A 161 14.73 -19.46 -6.98
CA GLU A 161 16.17 -19.64 -7.16
C GLU A 161 16.85 -18.35 -7.60
N TRP A 162 16.26 -17.65 -8.59
CA TRP A 162 16.78 -16.38 -9.06
C TRP A 162 16.67 -15.28 -8.03
N ALA A 163 15.58 -15.21 -7.26
CA ALA A 163 15.43 -14.23 -6.20
C ALA A 163 16.59 -14.31 -5.20
N LYS A 164 16.90 -15.53 -4.73
CA LYS A 164 18.02 -15.79 -3.83
C LYS A 164 19.37 -15.48 -4.47
N THR A 165 19.58 -15.93 -5.71
CA THR A 165 20.86 -15.77 -6.43
C THR A 165 21.16 -14.30 -6.70
N ILE A 166 20.17 -13.55 -7.20
CA ILE A 166 20.29 -12.12 -7.45
C ILE A 166 20.57 -11.41 -6.13
N TYR A 167 19.80 -11.67 -5.08
CA TYR A 167 20.00 -11.04 -3.77
C TYR A 167 21.43 -11.22 -3.24
N LEU A 168 21.94 -12.47 -3.24
CA LEU A 168 23.29 -12.77 -2.77
C LEU A 168 24.38 -12.05 -3.57
N SER A 169 24.15 -11.82 -4.86
CA SER A 169 25.10 -11.11 -5.72
C SER A 169 25.07 -9.59 -5.54
N VAL A 170 23.89 -9.00 -5.30
CA VAL A 170 23.73 -7.54 -5.25
C VAL A 170 23.94 -6.98 -3.85
N LYS A 171 23.71 -7.75 -2.77
CA LYS A 171 23.75 -7.25 -1.39
C LYS A 171 25.04 -6.49 -1.03
N ARG A 172 26.19 -6.99 -1.50
CA ARG A 172 27.49 -6.34 -1.29
C ARG A 172 27.66 -5.11 -2.18
N SER A 173 27.21 -5.19 -3.43
CA SER A 173 27.23 -4.06 -4.37
C SER A 173 26.39 -2.88 -3.87
N VAL A 174 25.28 -3.17 -3.18
CA VAL A 174 24.45 -2.16 -2.50
C VAL A 174 25.24 -1.50 -1.36
N GLU A 175 25.90 -2.27 -0.51
CA GLU A 175 26.72 -1.71 0.57
C GLU A 175 27.86 -0.84 0.01
N ASP A 176 28.54 -1.31 -1.04
CA ASP A 176 29.63 -0.59 -1.68
C ASP A 176 29.13 0.74 -2.29
N VAL A 177 28.01 0.74 -3.02
CA VAL A 177 27.47 1.97 -3.64
C VAL A 177 26.99 2.99 -2.59
N LEU A 178 26.44 2.53 -1.45
CA LEU A 178 26.07 3.42 -0.35
C LEU A 178 27.29 4.14 0.22
N VAL A 179 28.42 3.44 0.36
CA VAL A 179 29.70 4.06 0.76
C VAL A 179 30.21 5.01 -0.32
N GLU A 180 30.15 4.63 -1.60
CA GLU A 180 30.60 5.45 -2.73
C GLU A 180 29.85 6.79 -2.85
N ILE A 181 28.55 6.82 -2.56
CA ILE A 181 27.75 8.05 -2.56
C ILE A 181 27.85 8.82 -1.23
N GLY A 182 28.52 8.27 -0.21
CA GLY A 182 28.65 8.89 1.10
C GLY A 182 27.38 8.80 1.96
N TRP A 183 26.46 7.88 1.65
CA TRP A 183 25.30 7.60 2.49
C TRP A 183 25.74 7.08 3.86
N PRO A 184 25.13 7.51 4.99
CA PRO A 184 23.91 8.32 5.13
C PRO A 184 24.14 9.83 5.35
N PHE A 185 25.20 10.42 4.78
CA PHE A 185 25.48 11.87 4.80
C PHE A 185 25.68 12.49 6.21
N ILE A 186 26.23 11.72 7.16
CA ILE A 186 26.40 12.19 8.55
C ILE A 186 27.61 13.13 8.70
N SER A 187 28.69 12.88 7.94
CA SER A 187 29.99 13.54 8.15
C SER A 187 30.26 14.74 7.25
N THR A 188 29.46 14.94 6.19
CA THR A 188 29.73 15.94 5.17
C THR A 188 28.84 17.16 5.36
N ASN A 189 29.43 18.33 5.66
CA ASN A 189 28.81 19.66 5.48
C ASN A 189 28.56 19.97 3.98
N GLN A 190 28.46 18.96 3.12
CA GLN A 190 28.21 19.15 1.71
C GLN A 190 26.72 19.46 1.55
N PRO A 191 26.37 20.63 0.98
CA PRO A 191 25.00 20.90 0.62
C PRO A 191 24.50 19.78 -0.29
N LEU A 192 23.36 19.18 0.06
CA LEU A 192 22.63 18.23 -0.81
C LEU A 192 22.33 18.81 -2.20
N GLU A 193 22.46 20.13 -2.38
CA GLU A 193 22.27 20.87 -3.63
C GLU A 193 23.19 20.44 -4.78
N ASN A 194 24.36 19.83 -4.49
CA ASN A 194 25.27 19.33 -5.53
C ASN A 194 24.95 17.91 -6.03
N VAL A 195 23.94 17.24 -5.46
CA VAL A 195 23.54 15.88 -5.84
C VAL A 195 22.69 15.85 -7.13
N THR A 196 22.25 17.02 -7.61
CA THR A 196 21.30 17.19 -8.73
C THR A 196 21.87 16.97 -10.14
N LYS A 197 23.15 16.58 -10.28
CA LYS A 197 23.70 16.21 -11.60
C LYS A 197 23.44 14.72 -11.87
N THR A 198 22.35 14.45 -12.58
CA THR A 198 21.88 13.16 -13.14
C THR A 198 22.88 12.42 -14.07
N THR A 199 24.14 12.87 -14.11
CA THR A 199 25.25 12.34 -14.92
C THR A 199 26.27 11.54 -14.09
N ASP A 200 26.11 11.44 -12.77
CA ASP A 200 27.00 10.62 -11.95
C ASP A 200 26.53 9.15 -11.97
N ASP A 201 27.35 8.29 -12.59
CA ASP A 201 27.12 6.86 -12.75
C ASP A 201 26.86 6.12 -11.42
N ARG A 202 27.38 6.66 -10.30
CA ARG A 202 27.17 6.08 -8.97
C ARG A 202 25.71 6.12 -8.53
N TYR A 203 24.99 7.20 -8.83
CA TYR A 203 23.58 7.33 -8.48
C TYR A 203 22.68 6.48 -9.37
N ARG A 204 23.03 6.32 -10.65
CA ARG A 204 22.33 5.38 -11.55
C ARG A 204 22.50 3.94 -11.07
N LYS A 205 23.74 3.55 -10.75
CA LYS A 205 24.04 2.25 -10.14
C LYS A 205 23.25 2.03 -8.84
N PHE A 206 23.19 3.05 -7.97
CA PHE A 206 22.39 3.02 -6.75
C PHE A 206 20.90 2.76 -7.04
N GLN A 207 20.28 3.52 -7.94
CA GLN A 207 18.87 3.35 -8.28
C GLN A 207 18.57 1.97 -8.88
N SER A 208 19.44 1.49 -9.78
CA SER A 208 19.28 0.16 -10.39
C SER A 208 19.39 -0.97 -9.36
N LEU A 209 20.34 -0.87 -8.43
CA LEU A 209 20.48 -1.82 -7.32
C LEU A 209 19.27 -1.77 -6.37
N LEU A 210 18.80 -0.58 -6.02
CA LEU A 210 17.66 -0.41 -5.12
C LEU A 210 16.36 -0.91 -5.77
N LYS A 211 16.19 -0.72 -7.08
CA LYS A 211 15.08 -1.27 -7.86
C LYS A 211 15.09 -2.79 -7.86
N ILE A 212 16.25 -3.42 -7.98
CA ILE A 212 16.37 -4.88 -7.82
C ILE A 212 15.89 -5.30 -6.44
N LEU A 213 16.34 -4.63 -5.36
CA LEU A 213 15.88 -4.94 -4.01
C LEU A 213 14.35 -4.79 -3.86
N ALA A 214 13.75 -3.76 -4.49
CA ALA A 214 12.30 -3.57 -4.45
C ALA A 214 11.54 -4.70 -5.14
N LEU A 215 12.05 -5.21 -6.28
CA LEU A 215 11.48 -6.38 -6.96
C LEU A 215 11.56 -7.66 -6.12
N LEU A 216 12.58 -7.77 -5.26
CA LEU A 216 12.84 -8.92 -4.41
C LEU A 216 12.12 -8.86 -3.05
N ASN A 217 11.39 -7.78 -2.76
CA ASN A 217 10.82 -7.48 -1.45
C ASN A 217 10.01 -8.62 -0.82
N ASN A 218 9.23 -9.34 -1.65
CA ASN A 218 8.34 -10.41 -1.20
C ASN A 218 8.93 -11.81 -1.44
N GLU A 219 10.12 -11.90 -2.03
CA GLU A 219 10.72 -13.16 -2.48
C GLU A 219 11.90 -13.59 -1.60
N VAL A 220 12.47 -12.65 -0.85
CA VAL A 220 13.64 -12.88 0.01
C VAL A 220 13.35 -12.29 1.38
N ASP A 221 13.46 -13.13 2.42
CA ASP A 221 13.56 -12.63 3.78
C ASP A 221 15.04 -12.59 4.20
N PRO A 222 15.67 -11.40 4.25
CA PRO A 222 17.05 -11.27 4.68
C PRO A 222 17.24 -11.57 6.17
N ASP A 223 16.16 -11.57 6.96
CA ASP A 223 16.21 -11.67 8.42
C ASP A 223 16.09 -13.10 8.96
N SER A 224 16.07 -14.13 8.10
CA SER A 224 16.17 -15.53 8.56
C SER A 224 17.43 -15.81 9.41
N ASP A 225 18.45 -14.95 9.34
CA ASP A 225 19.71 -15.05 10.09
C ASP A 225 19.92 -13.89 11.11
N CYS A 226 19.00 -12.93 11.22
CA CYS A 226 19.18 -11.74 12.07
C CYS A 226 18.47 -11.92 13.42
N ILE A 227 19.23 -12.00 14.50
CA ILE A 227 18.76 -12.23 15.90
C ILE A 227 17.95 -11.04 16.46
N TRP A 228 17.77 -9.97 15.70
CA TRP A 228 17.03 -8.80 16.17
C TRP A 228 15.54 -8.97 15.86
N GLU A 229 14.79 -9.50 16.82
CA GLU A 229 13.33 -9.40 16.83
C GLU A 229 12.97 -7.91 16.88
N LEU A 230 12.72 -7.30 15.71
CA LEU A 230 12.07 -6.00 15.70
C LEU A 230 10.70 -6.16 16.36
N PRO A 231 10.28 -5.21 17.22
CA PRO A 231 8.91 -5.15 17.71
C PRO A 231 7.93 -5.23 16.53
N SER A 232 6.78 -5.85 16.75
CA SER A 232 5.76 -6.06 15.70
C SER A 232 5.36 -4.77 14.98
N SER A 233 5.44 -3.62 15.65
CA SER A 233 5.19 -2.28 15.09
C SER A 233 6.23 -1.81 14.06
N ILE A 234 7.41 -2.42 14.01
CA ILE A 234 8.46 -2.13 13.02
C ILE A 234 8.71 -3.35 12.10
N SER A 235 7.98 -4.45 12.30
CA SER A 235 7.98 -5.58 11.37
C SER A 235 7.51 -5.16 9.98
N GLY A 236 7.96 -5.87 8.94
CA GLY A 236 7.55 -5.59 7.56
C GLY A 236 8.22 -4.37 6.90
N LEU A 237 9.43 -3.99 7.30
CA LEU A 237 10.24 -3.06 6.51
C LEU A 237 10.56 -3.67 5.14
N SER A 238 10.45 -2.85 4.10
CA SER A 238 10.83 -3.22 2.75
C SER A 238 12.33 -3.57 2.67
N LEU A 239 12.67 -4.53 1.81
CA LEU A 239 14.05 -4.96 1.59
C LEU A 239 14.99 -3.79 1.22
N PRO A 240 14.61 -2.87 0.30
CA PRO A 240 15.38 -1.65 0.07
C PRO A 240 15.64 -0.85 1.35
N MET A 241 14.59 -0.66 2.18
CA MET A 241 14.70 0.15 3.39
C MET A 241 15.60 -0.49 4.45
N ARG A 242 15.55 -1.81 4.62
CA ARG A 242 16.47 -2.56 5.50
C ARG A 242 17.94 -2.30 5.13
N HIS A 243 18.25 -2.25 3.83
CA HIS A 243 19.61 -1.94 3.37
C HIS A 243 19.99 -0.47 3.58
N LEU A 244 19.09 0.48 3.31
CA LEU A 244 19.34 1.91 3.51
C LEU A 244 19.59 2.26 4.99
N THR A 245 18.92 1.58 5.91
CA THR A 245 18.98 1.88 7.35
C THR A 245 20.10 1.14 8.07
N LYS A 246 20.68 0.10 7.46
CA LYS A 246 21.76 -0.72 8.03
C LYS A 246 22.98 0.10 8.53
N PRO A 247 23.51 1.10 7.80
CA PRO A 247 24.63 1.91 8.29
C PRO A 247 24.26 2.74 9.54
N LEU A 248 23.02 3.22 9.61
CA LEU A 248 22.50 3.99 10.75
C LEU A 248 22.31 3.10 11.97
N LYS A 249 21.76 1.90 11.78
CA LYS A 249 21.63 0.88 12.84
C LYS A 249 22.99 0.55 13.46
N LYS A 250 23.99 0.20 12.63
CA LYS A 250 25.36 -0.08 13.11
C LYS A 250 25.95 1.10 13.89
N ARG A 251 25.72 2.33 13.42
CA ARG A 251 26.19 3.53 14.10
C ARG A 251 25.48 3.74 15.44
N PHE A 252 24.16 3.54 15.48
CA PHE A 252 23.37 3.63 16.70
C PHE A 252 23.88 2.64 17.75
N GLU A 253 24.04 1.36 17.39
CA GLU A 253 24.58 0.31 18.25
C GLU A 253 26.00 0.66 18.75
N TYR A 254 26.86 1.17 17.87
CA TYR A 254 28.22 1.54 18.25
C TYR A 254 28.28 2.64 19.32
N HIS A 255 27.36 3.62 19.29
CA HIS A 255 27.36 4.76 20.20
C HIS A 255 26.49 4.54 21.45
N PHE A 256 25.35 3.88 21.31
CA PHE A 256 24.30 3.81 22.34
C PHE A 256 24.13 2.40 22.90
N SER A 257 25.17 1.56 22.83
CA SER A 257 25.19 0.24 23.44
C SER A 257 26.57 -0.06 24.05
N GLY A 258 26.62 -1.05 24.94
CA GLY A 258 27.83 -1.44 25.66
C GLY A 258 28.37 -0.34 26.59
N ASN A 259 29.68 -0.32 26.82
CA ASN A 259 30.33 0.53 27.83
C ASN A 259 30.78 1.90 27.29
N ARG A 260 30.07 2.46 26.32
CA ARG A 260 30.41 3.78 25.74
C ARG A 260 29.92 4.89 26.66
N GLN A 261 30.68 5.99 26.74
CA GLN A 261 30.26 7.20 27.47
C GLN A 261 28.95 7.79 26.93
N THR A 262 28.67 7.59 25.64
CA THR A 262 27.42 8.03 24.99
C THR A 262 26.23 7.13 25.32
N ASN A 263 26.44 5.94 25.90
CA ASN A 263 25.38 5.06 26.39
C ASN A 263 25.14 5.36 27.88
N ASP A 264 24.46 6.47 28.14
CA ASP A 264 24.19 6.98 29.48
C ASP A 264 22.68 7.05 29.73
N LEU A 265 22.21 6.29 30.73
CA LEU A 265 20.81 6.23 31.12
C LEU A 265 20.27 7.56 31.65
N SER A 266 21.15 8.43 32.17
CA SER A 266 20.75 9.75 32.64
C SER A 266 20.56 10.77 31.51
N ARG A 267 20.98 10.41 30.29
CA ARG A 267 21.01 11.32 29.14
C ARG A 267 20.33 10.74 27.89
N PRO A 268 19.04 10.35 27.98
CA PRO A 268 18.32 9.78 26.85
C PRO A 268 18.21 10.74 25.67
N GLU A 269 18.30 12.06 25.91
CA GLU A 269 18.28 13.08 24.87
C GLU A 269 19.37 12.86 23.81
N LEU A 270 20.52 12.26 24.17
CA LEU A 270 21.62 12.04 23.25
C LEU A 270 21.23 11.17 22.05
N TYR A 271 20.57 10.03 22.29
CA TYR A 271 20.16 9.16 21.19
C TYR A 271 18.85 9.63 20.54
N LEU A 272 17.96 10.25 21.31
CA LEU A 272 16.69 10.78 20.80
C LEU A 272 16.93 11.93 19.80
N THR A 273 17.72 12.93 20.17
CA THR A 273 18.10 14.03 19.26
C THR A 273 18.87 13.50 18.06
N GLN A 274 19.79 12.54 18.27
CA GLN A 274 20.56 11.96 17.17
C GLN A 274 19.67 11.28 16.12
N VAL A 275 18.62 10.58 16.56
CA VAL A 275 17.65 9.94 15.67
C VAL A 275 16.78 10.98 14.96
N LEU A 276 16.32 12.03 15.64
CA LEU A 276 15.57 13.13 15.01
C LEU A 276 16.39 13.79 13.89
N ASP A 277 17.67 14.03 14.12
CA ASP A 277 18.58 14.58 13.11
C ASP A 277 18.72 13.67 11.90
N TRP A 278 18.83 12.35 12.14
CA TRP A 278 18.90 11.36 11.06
C TRP A 278 17.61 11.25 10.27
N CYS A 279 16.45 11.45 10.88
CA CYS A 279 15.17 11.50 10.16
C CYS A 279 15.09 12.73 9.25
N LYS A 280 15.53 13.91 9.73
CA LYS A 280 15.39 15.18 8.99
C LYS A 280 16.40 15.33 7.85
N ARG A 281 17.65 14.92 8.05
CA ARG A 281 18.77 15.22 7.13
C ARG A 281 18.63 14.66 5.71
N PRO A 282 18.26 13.38 5.47
CA PRO A 282 18.21 12.82 4.13
C PRO A 282 16.88 13.05 3.40
N CYS A 283 15.94 13.84 3.95
CA CYS A 283 14.59 14.02 3.39
C CYS A 283 14.57 14.39 1.90
N ALA A 284 15.42 15.31 1.46
CA ALA A 284 15.50 15.71 0.05
C ALA A 284 15.99 14.55 -0.83
N PHE A 285 17.03 13.84 -0.39
CA PHE A 285 17.57 12.68 -1.09
C PHE A 285 16.56 11.54 -1.20
N LEU A 286 15.82 11.26 -0.11
CA LEU A 286 14.76 10.24 -0.13
C LEU A 286 13.68 10.60 -1.15
N SER A 287 13.22 11.86 -1.16
CA SER A 287 12.22 12.33 -2.14
C SER A 287 12.69 12.22 -3.59
N GLU A 288 13.91 12.62 -3.88
CA GLU A 288 14.39 12.74 -5.27
C GLU A 288 14.89 11.40 -5.83
N TRP A 289 15.64 10.64 -5.03
CA TRP A 289 16.38 9.47 -5.52
C TRP A 289 15.80 8.14 -5.11
N VAL A 290 15.06 8.08 -4.00
CA VAL A 290 14.51 6.83 -3.42
C VAL A 290 13.03 6.67 -3.72
N GLN A 291 12.23 7.73 -3.55
CA GLN A 291 10.78 7.68 -3.77
C GLN A 291 10.36 7.13 -5.14
N PRO A 292 11.01 7.47 -6.27
CA PRO A 292 10.63 6.93 -7.58
C PRO A 292 10.68 5.39 -7.67
N ILE A 293 11.50 4.75 -6.84
CA ILE A 293 11.60 3.29 -6.74
C ILE A 293 10.53 2.75 -5.80
N PHE A 294 10.28 3.45 -4.70
CA PHE A 294 9.30 3.09 -3.69
C PHE A 294 7.85 3.25 -4.16
N ASP A 295 7.59 4.15 -5.12
CA ASP A 295 6.31 4.26 -5.82
C ASP A 295 5.90 2.94 -6.47
N SER A 296 6.85 2.12 -6.93
CA SER A 296 6.56 0.82 -7.54
C SER A 296 6.07 -0.25 -6.55
N ILE A 297 6.31 -0.04 -5.25
CA ILE A 297 5.86 -0.90 -4.15
C ILE A 297 4.83 -0.19 -3.25
N ASN A 298 4.34 0.98 -3.68
CA ASN A 298 3.31 1.78 -3.01
C ASN A 298 3.62 2.10 -1.53
N ILE A 299 4.85 2.53 -1.27
CA ILE A 299 5.33 2.91 0.07
C ILE A 299 5.88 4.34 0.02
N ASP A 300 5.62 5.16 1.04
CA ASP A 300 6.32 6.42 1.23
C ASP A 300 7.70 6.17 1.86
N SER A 301 8.76 6.54 1.14
CA SER A 301 10.14 6.27 1.54
C SER A 301 10.55 7.03 2.80
N LYS A 302 10.01 8.22 3.06
CA LYS A 302 10.32 9.01 4.27
C LYS A 302 9.60 8.43 5.48
N GLU A 303 8.34 8.08 5.32
CA GLU A 303 7.56 7.40 6.35
C GLU A 303 8.23 6.10 6.75
N GLU A 304 8.59 5.25 5.78
CA GLU A 304 9.21 3.97 6.08
C GLU A 304 10.63 4.12 6.68
N PHE A 305 11.41 5.09 6.21
CA PHE A 305 12.73 5.39 6.77
C PHE A 305 12.63 5.88 8.22
N THR A 306 11.69 6.77 8.48
CA THR A 306 11.42 7.29 9.82
C THR A 306 10.95 6.18 10.75
N ARG A 307 10.05 5.30 10.28
CA ARG A 307 9.61 4.09 11.00
C ARG A 307 10.77 3.19 11.39
N ALA A 308 11.73 3.00 10.50
CA ALA A 308 12.90 2.17 10.75
C ALA A 308 13.81 2.77 11.85
N LEU A 309 14.06 4.08 11.81
CA LEU A 309 14.88 4.77 12.82
C LEU A 309 14.17 4.87 14.17
N TYR A 310 12.87 5.13 14.14
CA TYR A 310 11.99 5.03 15.31
C TYR A 310 12.13 3.66 15.99
N GLY A 311 12.22 2.58 15.21
CA GLY A 311 12.40 1.24 15.77
C GLY A 311 13.69 1.06 16.59
N LEU A 312 14.75 1.82 16.29
CA LEU A 312 15.97 1.81 17.11
C LEU A 312 15.71 2.39 18.50
N VAL A 313 14.91 3.46 18.57
CA VAL A 313 14.52 4.11 19.83
C VAL A 313 13.64 3.18 20.66
N VAL A 314 12.65 2.54 20.06
CA VAL A 314 11.76 1.59 20.77
C VAL A 314 12.55 0.48 21.44
N VAL A 315 13.48 -0.15 20.71
CA VAL A 315 14.25 -1.26 21.29
C VAL A 315 15.26 -0.77 22.32
N LYS A 316 15.83 0.44 22.15
CA LYS A 316 16.69 1.03 23.16
C LYS A 316 15.91 1.30 24.45
N LEU A 317 14.73 1.90 24.33
CA LEU A 317 13.87 2.21 25.47
C LEU A 317 13.32 0.97 26.17
N SER A 318 13.01 -0.11 25.44
CA SER A 318 12.56 -1.37 26.05
C SER A 318 13.62 -1.99 26.96
N HIS A 319 14.90 -1.74 26.68
CA HIS A 319 16.01 -2.11 27.55
C HIS A 319 16.26 -1.10 28.68
N ASP A 320 16.19 0.20 28.40
CA ASP A 320 16.60 1.25 29.34
C ASP A 320 15.54 1.56 30.40
N LEU A 321 14.26 1.63 30.04
CA LEU A 321 13.18 1.98 30.97
C LEU A 321 13.13 1.07 32.21
N PRO A 322 13.26 -0.27 32.10
CA PRO A 322 13.30 -1.15 33.27
C PRO A 322 14.43 -0.83 34.27
N LEU A 323 15.54 -0.27 33.80
CA LEU A 323 16.69 0.07 34.64
C LEU A 323 16.48 1.38 35.42
N LEU A 324 15.50 2.19 35.03
CA LEU A 324 15.19 3.48 35.63
C LEU A 324 14.11 3.40 36.72
N TYR A 325 13.47 2.25 36.93
CA TYR A 325 12.30 2.14 37.82
C TYR A 325 12.59 2.46 39.29
N GLU A 326 13.83 2.36 39.74
CA GLU A 326 14.21 2.66 41.13
C GLU A 326 14.53 4.15 41.36
N ASP A 327 14.76 4.93 40.29
CA ASP A 327 15.09 6.35 40.36
C ASP A 327 13.97 7.19 39.74
N ASP A 328 13.10 7.75 40.60
CA ASP A 328 11.96 8.58 40.19
C ASP A 328 12.37 9.79 39.33
N TYR A 329 13.54 10.39 39.61
CA TYR A 329 14.02 11.58 38.90
C TYR A 329 14.48 11.22 37.49
N LEU A 330 15.35 10.21 37.36
CA LEU A 330 15.84 9.77 36.06
C LEU A 330 14.73 9.18 35.21
N PHE A 331 13.79 8.46 35.82
CA PHE A 331 12.59 7.97 35.13
C PHE A 331 11.76 9.12 34.59
N GLY A 332 11.42 10.11 35.42
CA GLY A 332 10.64 11.29 35.00
C GLY A 332 11.31 12.07 33.86
N HIS A 333 12.62 12.33 33.98
CA HIS A 333 13.41 12.98 32.91
C HIS A 333 13.33 12.19 31.61
N CYS A 334 13.51 10.87 31.66
CA CYS A 334 13.42 10.02 30.48
C CYS A 334 12.03 10.08 29.82
N ILE A 335 10.95 10.09 30.62
CA ILE A 335 9.59 10.26 30.08
C ILE A 335 9.42 11.61 29.37
N ASP A 336 9.86 12.71 29.99
CA ASP A 336 9.78 14.06 29.42
C ASP A 336 10.49 14.12 28.05
N GLU A 337 11.70 13.56 27.97
CA GLU A 337 12.48 13.50 26.72
C GLU A 337 11.81 12.63 25.65
N ILE A 338 11.20 11.50 26.02
CA ILE A 338 10.44 10.65 25.09
C ILE A 338 9.23 11.41 24.52
N LEU A 339 8.48 12.11 25.38
CA LEU A 339 7.31 12.90 24.98
C LEU A 339 7.71 14.06 24.06
N ALA A 340 8.85 14.71 24.35
CA ALA A 340 9.42 15.74 23.49
C ALA A 340 9.83 15.19 22.12
N PHE A 341 10.54 14.06 22.09
CA PHE A 341 10.92 13.35 20.87
C PHE A 341 9.70 13.02 20.00
N GLU A 342 8.64 12.48 20.60
CA GLU A 342 7.44 12.08 19.88
C GLU A 342 6.68 13.28 19.31
N ARG A 343 6.67 14.40 20.03
CA ARG A 343 6.10 15.67 19.55
C ARG A 343 6.84 16.16 18.30
N GLU A 344 8.16 16.15 18.32
CA GLU A 344 8.96 16.53 17.15
C GLU A 344 8.78 15.58 15.96
N LEU A 345 8.71 14.27 16.22
CA LEU A 345 8.52 13.27 15.18
C LEU A 345 7.19 13.47 14.44
N ARG A 346 6.11 13.75 15.18
CA ARG A 346 4.78 14.03 14.63
C ARG A 346 4.70 15.27 13.74
N LEU A 347 5.58 16.26 13.97
CA LEU A 347 5.68 17.44 13.10
C LEU A 347 6.36 17.12 11.76
N SER A 348 7.19 16.07 11.72
CA SER A 348 8.01 15.74 10.56
C SER A 348 7.36 14.70 9.63
N VAL A 349 6.56 13.79 10.18
CA VAL A 349 5.94 12.68 9.43
C VAL A 349 4.54 12.38 9.96
N HIS A 350 3.56 12.26 9.05
CA HIS A 350 2.18 11.93 9.40
C HIS A 350 2.00 10.41 9.58
N ASN A 351 1.12 9.97 10.48
CA ASN A 351 0.72 8.56 10.67
C ASN A 351 1.83 7.53 10.97
N GLN A 352 2.75 7.82 11.90
CA GLN A 352 3.73 6.85 12.39
C GLN A 352 3.27 6.11 13.66
N PRO A 353 3.72 4.85 13.88
CA PRO A 353 3.57 4.20 15.18
C PRO A 353 4.26 5.04 16.25
N SER A 354 3.56 5.23 17.37
CA SER A 354 3.97 6.15 18.42
C SER A 354 4.82 5.44 19.48
N VAL A 355 5.82 6.16 20.05
CA VAL A 355 6.64 5.68 21.19
C VAL A 355 5.76 5.28 22.38
N HIS A 356 4.51 5.73 22.39
CA HIS A 356 3.47 5.30 23.31
C HIS A 356 3.48 3.79 23.54
N GLU A 357 3.71 2.93 22.53
CA GLU A 357 3.75 1.48 22.76
C GLU A 357 4.72 1.07 23.88
N THR A 358 5.87 1.75 23.97
CA THR A 358 6.88 1.48 25.01
C THR A 358 6.48 2.06 26.36
N LEU A 359 5.76 3.20 26.36
CA LEU A 359 5.27 3.87 27.56
C LEU A 359 4.00 3.24 28.13
N THR A 360 3.16 2.66 27.28
CA THR A 360 1.89 2.02 27.62
C THR A 360 2.05 0.56 28.04
N GLY A 361 3.28 0.04 28.07
CA GLY A 361 3.56 -1.25 28.70
C GLY A 361 3.12 -1.22 30.16
N GLU A 362 2.43 -2.27 30.62
CA GLU A 362 1.74 -2.32 31.92
C GLU A 362 2.62 -1.80 33.07
N ARG A 363 3.86 -2.29 33.17
CA ARG A 363 4.79 -1.88 34.24
C ARG A 363 5.26 -0.44 34.12
N THR A 364 5.59 0.02 32.91
CA THR A 364 6.06 1.39 32.66
C THR A 364 4.96 2.39 32.99
N LEU A 365 3.74 2.12 32.51
CA LEU A 365 2.58 2.98 32.73
C LEU A 365 2.23 3.05 34.22
N GLU A 366 2.23 1.91 34.91
CA GLU A 366 1.97 1.88 36.35
C GLU A 366 3.02 2.67 37.14
N LYS A 367 4.31 2.49 36.80
CA LYS A 367 5.40 3.27 37.41
C LYS A 367 5.22 4.78 37.14
N TRP A 368 4.88 5.15 35.91
CA TRP A 368 4.66 6.54 35.54
C TRP A 368 3.52 7.17 36.34
N LEU A 369 2.36 6.51 36.39
CA LEU A 369 1.21 6.99 37.16
C LEU A 369 1.53 7.17 38.66
N ARG A 370 2.28 6.23 39.25
CA ARG A 370 2.71 6.34 40.66
C ARG A 370 3.65 7.53 40.87
N THR A 371 4.59 7.73 39.95
CA THR A 371 5.59 8.81 40.01
C THR A 371 4.92 10.18 39.88
N GLU A 372 4.03 10.35 38.90
CA GLU A 372 3.24 11.57 38.72
C GLU A 372 2.35 11.87 39.92
N LYS A 373 1.66 10.85 40.45
CA LYS A 373 0.83 11.01 41.64
C LYS A 373 1.65 11.46 42.85
N LYS A 374 2.81 10.83 43.08
CA LYS A 374 3.72 11.20 44.18
C LYS A 374 4.18 12.65 44.03
N TYR A 375 4.64 13.03 42.84
CA TYR A 375 5.10 14.39 42.54
C TYR A 375 3.99 15.43 42.72
N ALA A 376 2.77 15.14 42.27
CA ALA A 376 1.61 16.03 42.43
C ALA A 376 1.26 16.25 43.91
N ILE A 377 1.28 15.18 44.72
CA ILE A 377 1.02 15.25 46.17
C ILE A 377 2.12 16.05 46.87
N GLU A 378 3.39 15.74 46.64
CA GLU A 378 4.53 16.44 47.25
C GLU A 378 4.52 17.94 46.92
N LYS A 379 4.20 18.28 45.67
CA LYS A 379 4.07 19.68 45.24
C LYS A 379 2.88 20.38 45.90
N MET A 380 1.76 19.68 46.05
CA MET A 380 0.59 20.20 46.76
C MET A 380 0.89 20.43 48.25
N ASP A 381 1.51 19.48 48.92
CA ASP A 381 1.91 19.58 50.33
C ASP A 381 2.90 20.74 50.53
N THR A 382 3.88 20.89 49.63
CA THR A 382 4.84 22.00 49.65
C THR A 382 4.13 23.35 49.52
N LEU A 383 3.15 23.46 48.62
CA LEU A 383 2.40 24.70 48.42
C LEU A 383 1.52 25.03 49.64
N LEU A 384 0.81 24.05 50.18
CA LEU A 384 -0.06 24.22 51.34
C LEU A 384 0.73 24.53 52.63
N SER A 385 1.95 24.02 52.73
CA SER A 385 2.83 24.20 53.89
C SER A 385 3.72 25.45 53.80
N SER A 386 3.63 26.24 52.72
CA SER A 386 4.38 27.49 52.60
C SER A 386 3.89 28.51 53.63
N ASP A 387 4.81 29.23 54.28
CA ASP A 387 4.45 30.31 55.24
C ASP A 387 3.59 31.40 54.58
N THR A 388 3.73 31.58 53.27
CA THR A 388 2.99 32.55 52.48
C THR A 388 1.73 31.97 51.82
N ALA A 389 1.45 30.69 52.01
CA ALA A 389 0.41 29.93 51.31
C ALA A 389 -0.96 30.63 51.28
N TRP A 390 -1.33 31.20 52.41
CA TRP A 390 -2.64 31.82 52.66
C TRP A 390 -2.60 33.35 52.58
N LEU A 391 -1.45 33.93 52.22
CA LEU A 391 -1.32 35.36 51.97
C LEU A 391 -1.94 35.69 50.61
N SER A 392 -2.52 36.88 50.50
CA SER A 392 -3.11 37.31 49.23
C SER A 392 -2.04 37.87 48.28
N THR A 393 -2.08 37.45 47.02
CA THR A 393 -1.14 37.89 45.98
C THR A 393 -1.73 38.89 44.97
N SER A 394 -3.05 39.07 44.92
CA SER A 394 -3.68 40.05 44.03
C SER A 394 -5.06 40.52 44.50
N ASP A 395 -5.32 41.81 44.29
CA ASP A 395 -6.64 42.44 44.43
C ASP A 395 -7.43 42.18 43.14
N VAL A 396 -8.44 41.32 43.19
CA VAL A 396 -9.38 41.18 42.07
C VAL A 396 -10.61 42.01 42.41
N GLU A 397 -10.76 43.18 41.75
CA GLU A 397 -11.96 44.00 41.88
C GLU A 397 -13.17 43.24 41.32
N PHE A 398 -14.12 42.89 42.20
CA PHE A 398 -15.39 42.30 41.83
C PHE A 398 -16.49 43.34 42.07
N ASP A 399 -17.05 43.84 40.95
CA ASP A 399 -18.18 44.78 40.91
C ASP A 399 -17.95 46.15 41.60
N GLY A 400 -16.73 46.69 41.55
CA GLY A 400 -16.42 48.07 41.97
C GLY A 400 -16.58 48.40 43.46
N ALA A 401 -17.04 47.43 44.28
CA ALA A 401 -17.26 47.60 45.71
C ALA A 401 -16.68 46.46 46.58
N THR A 402 -16.35 45.30 45.98
CA THR A 402 -15.83 44.14 46.72
C THR A 402 -14.47 43.74 46.18
N VAL A 403 -13.43 43.83 47.00
CA VAL A 403 -12.10 43.29 46.67
C VAL A 403 -12.09 41.81 47.04
N LEU A 404 -11.95 40.95 46.03
CA LEU A 404 -11.72 39.52 46.25
C LEU A 404 -10.22 39.27 46.27
N TYR A 405 -9.77 38.67 47.36
CA TYR A 405 -8.37 38.32 47.57
C TYR A 405 -8.15 36.86 47.16
N VAL A 406 -7.29 36.64 46.17
CA VAL A 406 -6.81 35.29 45.83
C VAL A 406 -5.59 34.98 46.68
N THR A 407 -5.57 33.81 47.30
CA THR A 407 -4.41 33.34 48.06
C THR A 407 -3.31 32.85 47.13
N GLU A 408 -2.06 32.98 47.55
CA GLU A 408 -0.90 32.51 46.78
C GLU A 408 -1.01 31.03 46.42
N VAL A 409 -1.53 30.19 47.33
CA VAL A 409 -1.81 28.78 47.05
C VAL A 409 -2.83 28.61 45.94
N ALA A 410 -3.95 29.35 45.96
CA ALA A 410 -4.97 29.21 44.93
C ALA A 410 -4.39 29.56 43.55
N GLU A 411 -3.58 30.62 43.47
CA GLU A 411 -2.90 31.00 42.24
C GLU A 411 -1.88 29.94 41.78
N LYS A 412 -1.00 29.47 42.67
CA LYS A 412 0.00 28.45 42.35
C LYS A 412 -0.60 27.08 42.06
N PHE A 413 -1.71 26.73 42.68
CA PHE A 413 -2.43 25.47 42.47
C PHE A 413 -2.94 25.35 41.04
N THR A 414 -3.47 26.44 40.46
CA THR A 414 -3.84 26.43 39.03
C THR A 414 -2.65 26.05 38.15
N LYS A 415 -1.45 26.56 38.44
CA LYS A 415 -0.22 26.30 37.68
C LYS A 415 0.33 24.87 37.85
N ILE A 416 -0.19 24.05 38.77
CA ILE A 416 0.20 22.63 38.89
C ILE A 416 -0.37 21.81 37.72
N PHE A 417 -1.58 22.11 37.26
CA PHE A 417 -2.32 21.29 36.29
C PHE A 417 -2.10 21.68 34.82
N TRP A 418 -1.31 22.72 34.55
CA TRP A 418 -1.04 23.23 33.19
C TRP A 418 0.33 22.83 32.62
N ARG A 419 0.83 21.62 32.95
CA ARG A 419 2.10 21.11 32.43
C ARG A 419 1.94 20.36 31.12
#